data_AF-A0A7J8Q2R3-F1
#
_entry.id   AF-A0A7J8Q2R3-F1
#
_cell.length_a   1.000
_cell.length_b   1.000
_cell.length_c   1.000
_cell.angle_alpha   90.00
_cell.angle_beta   90.00
_cell.angle_gamma   90.00
#
_symmetry.space_group_name_H-M   'P 1'
#
loop_
_entity.id
_entity.type
_entity.pdbx_description
1 polymer ?
#
loop_
_entity_poly.entity_id
_entity_poly.type
_entity_poly.pdbx_seq_one_letter_code
_entity_poly.pdbx_strand_id
1 'polypeptide(L)'
;MILDWTIGNQTCSETKMDQENYACKENSDCIDPENCPGYLCKCLDGFQGNPYLSQGCQDINECNTLKPCNGTCNNAPGSYNCSCPDGFEGDGLRNGIGCSPKVVMPHHQSFSVAVVALGIGVGVLFSLLCLSWVYMGLRERKLTAEKSENCQQNGGMLMREQLPKRAEMLTT
;
A
#
# COMPACT_ATOMS: atom_id res chain seq x y z
N MET A 1 1.17 33.26 -38.32
CA MET A 1 -0.08 34.03 -38.32
C MET A 1 -1.17 33.07 -38.73
N ILE A 2 -1.93 32.54 -37.78
CA ILE A 2 -3.14 31.76 -38.08
C ILE A 2 -4.17 32.80 -38.50
N LEU A 3 -4.78 32.60 -39.66
CA LEU A 3 -5.77 33.52 -40.18
C LEU A 3 -7.14 33.11 -39.61
N ASP A 4 -7.77 34.01 -38.84
CA ASP A 4 -9.08 33.80 -38.19
C ASP A 4 -10.24 34.09 -39.16
N TRP A 5 -10.34 33.33 -40.26
CA TRP A 5 -11.54 33.35 -41.11
C TRP A 5 -12.23 32.00 -41.07
N THR A 6 -13.56 32.04 -41.11
CA THR A 6 -14.41 30.85 -41.20
C THR A 6 -14.56 30.41 -42.66
N ILE A 7 -14.62 29.10 -42.87
CA ILE A 7 -14.79 28.48 -44.17
C ILE A 7 -16.27 28.24 -44.44
N GLY A 8 -16.73 28.74 -45.58
CA GLY A 8 -18.09 28.51 -46.05
C GLY A 8 -19.15 29.05 -45.08
N ASN A 9 -20.32 28.42 -45.12
CA ASN A 9 -21.49 28.78 -44.30
C ASN A 9 -22.13 27.53 -43.65
N GLN A 10 -21.41 26.41 -43.66
CA GLN A 10 -21.85 25.12 -43.16
C GLN A 10 -21.18 24.84 -41.82
N THR A 11 -21.83 24.02 -41.00
CA THR A 11 -21.27 23.55 -39.73
C THR A 11 -20.20 22.49 -39.95
N CYS A 12 -19.36 22.30 -38.94
CA CYS A 12 -18.38 21.24 -38.87
C CYS A 12 -19.03 19.85 -39.02
N SER A 13 -20.23 19.67 -38.46
CA SER A 13 -20.96 18.40 -38.56
C SER A 13 -21.41 18.08 -39.99
N GLU A 14 -21.86 19.08 -40.75
CA GLU A 14 -22.31 18.93 -42.14
C GLU A 14 -21.12 18.67 -43.07
N THR A 15 -20.00 19.37 -42.86
CA THR A 15 -18.83 19.32 -43.75
C THR A 15 -18.00 18.05 -43.57
N LYS A 16 -18.02 17.42 -42.38
CA LYS A 16 -17.40 16.10 -42.16
C LYS A 16 -18.01 15.00 -43.04
N MET A 17 -19.24 15.18 -43.52
CA MET A 17 -19.91 14.22 -44.41
C MET A 17 -19.55 14.41 -45.88
N ASP A 18 -18.93 15.54 -46.23
CA ASP A 18 -18.51 15.89 -47.58
C ASP A 18 -16.98 15.85 -47.70
N GLN A 19 -16.45 14.66 -48.01
CA GLN A 19 -15.01 14.46 -48.15
C GLN A 19 -14.35 15.29 -49.28
N GLU A 20 -15.11 15.75 -50.27
CA GLU A 20 -14.54 16.56 -51.37
C GLU A 20 -14.32 18.02 -50.95
N ASN A 21 -15.15 18.54 -50.05
CA ASN A 21 -15.09 19.94 -49.58
C ASN A 21 -14.52 20.11 -48.16
N TYR A 22 -14.07 19.03 -47.52
CA TYR A 22 -13.45 19.10 -46.20
C TYR A 22 -12.07 19.78 -46.27
N ALA A 23 -11.98 20.99 -45.72
CA ALA A 23 -10.79 21.83 -45.81
C ALA A 23 -9.66 21.39 -44.86
N CYS A 24 -10.00 20.83 -43.70
CA CYS A 24 -9.02 20.49 -42.67
C CYS A 24 -8.13 19.32 -43.12
N LYS A 25 -6.83 19.43 -42.88
CA LYS A 25 -5.82 18.44 -43.27
C LYS A 25 -5.42 17.57 -42.09
N GLU A 26 -4.39 16.75 -42.26
CA GLU A 26 -3.99 15.73 -41.27
C GLU A 26 -3.77 16.32 -39.87
N ASN A 27 -4.12 15.53 -38.84
CA ASN A 27 -4.02 15.88 -37.42
C ASN A 27 -4.73 17.18 -37.03
N SER A 28 -5.85 17.49 -37.69
CA SER A 28 -6.70 18.62 -37.35
C SER A 28 -8.18 18.21 -37.36
N ASP A 29 -9.01 18.97 -36.65
CA ASP A 29 -10.45 18.82 -36.65
C ASP A 29 -11.13 20.18 -36.87
N CYS A 30 -12.38 20.17 -37.32
CA CYS A 30 -13.18 21.38 -37.44
C CYS A 30 -13.85 21.74 -36.11
N ILE A 31 -14.08 23.04 -35.92
CA ILE A 31 -14.88 23.60 -34.83
C ILE A 31 -15.84 24.64 -35.39
N ASP A 32 -17.03 24.73 -34.78
CA ASP A 32 -18.04 25.74 -35.08
C ASP A 32 -17.82 26.98 -34.18
N PRO A 33 -17.50 28.15 -34.75
CA PRO A 33 -17.32 29.37 -33.97
C PRO A 33 -18.67 29.95 -33.52
N GLU A 34 -18.74 30.43 -32.28
CA GLU A 34 -20.01 30.86 -31.65
C GLU A 34 -20.67 32.07 -32.31
N ASN A 35 -19.89 32.97 -32.91
CA ASN A 35 -20.37 34.27 -33.41
C ASN A 35 -20.33 34.43 -34.93
N CYS A 36 -19.85 33.41 -35.66
CA CYS A 36 -19.66 33.49 -37.10
C CYS A 36 -20.21 32.22 -37.75
N PRO A 37 -20.92 32.32 -38.88
CA PRO A 37 -21.28 31.14 -39.63
C PRO A 37 -20.06 30.53 -40.33
N GLY A 38 -20.16 29.24 -40.65
CA GLY A 38 -19.06 28.44 -41.19
C GLY A 38 -18.33 27.67 -40.11
N TYR A 39 -17.20 27.06 -40.47
CA TYR A 39 -16.35 26.31 -39.56
C TYR A 39 -14.89 26.76 -39.71
N LEU A 40 -14.05 26.46 -38.73
CA LEU A 40 -12.61 26.63 -38.86
C LEU A 40 -11.88 25.36 -38.47
N CYS A 41 -10.68 25.16 -39.00
CA CYS A 41 -9.85 24.01 -38.67
C CYS A 41 -8.90 24.34 -37.53
N LYS A 42 -8.80 23.44 -36.56
CA LYS A 42 -7.90 23.51 -35.42
C LYS A 42 -7.06 22.24 -35.37
N CYS A 43 -5.76 22.36 -35.11
CA CYS A 43 -4.93 21.19 -34.84
C CYS A 43 -5.48 20.40 -33.64
N LEU A 44 -5.35 19.08 -33.70
CA LEU A 44 -5.60 18.21 -32.55
C LEU A 44 -4.63 18.55 -31.41
N ASP A 45 -5.00 18.17 -30.18
CA ASP A 45 -4.13 18.36 -29.02
C ASP A 45 -2.82 17.58 -29.21
N GLY A 46 -1.70 18.22 -28.85
CA GLY A 46 -0.36 17.67 -29.10
C GLY A 46 0.18 17.92 -30.52
N PHE A 47 -0.54 18.64 -31.38
CA PHE A 47 -0.09 19.00 -32.73
C PHE A 47 0.00 20.52 -32.93
N GLN A 48 0.90 20.95 -33.81
CA GLN A 48 1.12 22.36 -34.17
C GLN A 48 1.30 22.54 -35.68
N GLY A 49 1.02 23.76 -36.17
CA GLY A 49 1.23 24.10 -37.57
C GLY A 49 0.02 24.78 -38.19
N ASN A 50 -0.14 24.61 -39.49
CA ASN A 50 -1.26 25.18 -40.23
C ASN A 50 -2.17 24.04 -40.73
N PRO A 51 -3.39 23.91 -40.19
CA PRO A 51 -4.31 22.81 -40.53
C PRO A 51 -4.87 22.87 -41.96
N TYR A 52 -4.58 23.94 -42.72
CA TYR A 52 -5.04 24.12 -44.11
C TYR A 52 -3.98 23.72 -45.16
N LEU A 53 -2.72 23.54 -44.76
CA LEU A 53 -1.64 23.16 -45.67
C LEU A 53 -1.61 21.66 -45.89
N SER A 54 -1.05 21.20 -47.02
CA SER A 54 -0.97 19.78 -47.37
C SER A 54 -0.25 18.91 -46.32
N GLN A 55 0.67 19.48 -45.54
CA GLN A 55 1.36 18.79 -44.46
C GLN A 55 0.55 18.71 -43.15
N GLY A 56 -0.62 19.35 -43.10
CA GLY A 56 -1.48 19.41 -41.94
C GLY A 56 -0.78 19.96 -40.69
N CYS A 57 -1.23 19.47 -39.54
CA CYS A 57 -0.59 19.72 -38.26
C CYS A 57 0.45 18.65 -37.97
N GLN A 58 1.61 19.10 -37.50
CA GLN A 58 2.74 18.26 -37.15
C GLN A 58 2.77 18.00 -35.67
N ASP A 59 3.19 16.80 -35.30
CA ASP A 59 3.35 16.38 -33.91
C ASP A 59 4.30 17.31 -33.15
N ILE A 60 3.89 17.73 -31.96
CA ILE A 60 4.73 18.50 -31.06
C ILE A 60 5.63 17.51 -30.34
N ASN A 61 6.95 17.67 -30.49
CA ASN A 61 7.86 16.84 -29.70
C ASN A 61 8.05 17.44 -28.30
N GLU A 62 7.20 17.07 -27.33
CA GLU A 62 7.25 17.62 -25.96
C GLU A 62 8.55 17.22 -25.24
N CYS A 63 9.14 16.08 -25.60
CA CYS A 63 10.43 15.65 -25.05
C CYS A 63 11.55 16.66 -25.34
N ASN A 64 11.53 17.30 -26.50
CA ASN A 64 12.54 18.28 -26.89
C ASN A 64 12.18 19.70 -26.42
N THR A 65 10.90 20.06 -26.46
CA THR A 65 10.44 21.43 -26.20
C THR A 65 10.18 21.69 -24.71
N LEU A 66 9.42 20.81 -24.05
CA LEU A 66 8.95 20.98 -22.67
C LEU A 66 9.79 20.18 -21.66
N LYS A 67 10.45 19.10 -22.10
CA LYS A 67 11.22 18.18 -21.25
C LYS A 67 10.42 17.77 -20.00
N PRO A 68 9.28 17.08 -20.17
CA PRO A 68 8.31 16.85 -19.11
C PRO A 68 8.67 15.70 -18.16
N CYS A 69 9.71 14.91 -18.43
CA CYS A 69 10.06 13.71 -17.66
C CYS A 69 11.27 13.91 -16.74
N ASN A 70 11.27 13.24 -15.58
CA ASN A 70 12.46 13.07 -14.72
C ASN A 70 13.33 11.87 -15.11
N GLY A 71 12.79 10.95 -15.93
CA GLY A 71 13.47 9.78 -16.46
C GLY A 71 13.63 9.82 -17.98
N THR A 72 13.38 8.69 -18.64
CA THR A 72 13.40 8.60 -20.11
C THR A 72 12.10 9.18 -20.68
N CYS A 73 12.21 10.07 -21.66
CA CYS A 73 11.07 10.62 -22.39
C CYS A 73 10.99 9.96 -23.77
N ASN A 74 9.81 9.44 -24.10
CA ASN A 74 9.52 8.88 -25.41
C ASN A 74 8.38 9.70 -26.04
N ASN A 75 8.67 10.32 -27.17
CA ASN A 75 7.69 11.07 -27.94
C ASN A 75 6.70 10.12 -28.63
N ALA A 76 5.42 10.46 -28.64
CA ALA A 76 4.39 9.72 -29.34
C ALA A 76 3.48 10.69 -30.13
N PRO A 77 2.80 10.26 -31.19
CA PRO A 77 1.87 11.15 -31.90
C PRO A 77 0.80 11.72 -30.96
N GLY A 78 0.73 13.05 -30.86
CA GLY A 78 -0.20 13.81 -30.02
C GLY A 78 0.05 13.72 -28.51
N SER A 79 1.16 13.10 -28.08
CA SER A 79 1.43 12.88 -26.65
C SER A 79 2.89 12.49 -26.37
N TYR A 80 3.19 12.18 -25.11
CA TYR A 80 4.48 11.64 -24.73
C TYR A 80 4.32 10.64 -23.58
N ASN A 81 5.30 9.77 -23.43
CA ASN A 81 5.36 8.84 -22.31
C ASN A 81 6.68 8.99 -21.56
N CYS A 82 6.59 9.00 -20.24
CA CYS A 82 7.75 9.02 -19.36
C CYS A 82 7.94 7.65 -18.73
N SER A 83 9.19 7.21 -18.62
CA SER A 83 9.53 5.98 -17.89
C SER A 83 10.67 6.22 -16.92
N CYS A 84 10.58 5.57 -15.76
CA CYS A 84 11.62 5.62 -14.76
C CYS A 84 12.80 4.69 -15.11
N PRO A 85 14.02 5.06 -14.71
CA PRO A 85 15.19 4.23 -14.88
C PRO A 85 15.10 2.94 -14.05
N ASP A 86 15.98 1.98 -14.33
CA ASP A 86 16.03 0.71 -13.59
C ASP A 86 16.21 0.95 -12.09
N GLY A 87 15.45 0.20 -11.29
CA GLY A 87 15.40 0.38 -9.84
C GLY A 87 14.52 1.54 -9.36
N PHE A 88 13.77 2.22 -10.24
CA PHE A 88 12.81 3.27 -9.89
C PHE A 88 11.40 2.98 -10.44
N GLU A 89 10.37 3.44 -9.74
CA GLU A 89 8.95 3.33 -10.09
C GLU A 89 8.22 4.66 -9.97
N GLY A 90 7.07 4.76 -10.63
CA GLY A 90 6.25 5.97 -10.73
C GLY A 90 5.85 6.27 -12.17
N ASP A 91 5.27 7.46 -12.40
CA ASP A 91 4.80 7.92 -13.71
C ASP A 91 5.90 8.60 -14.54
N GLY A 92 7.07 8.85 -13.95
CA GLY A 92 8.20 9.50 -14.61
C GLY A 92 8.02 10.97 -14.96
N LEU A 93 6.89 11.59 -14.61
CA LEU A 93 6.55 12.98 -14.93
C LEU A 93 7.21 13.96 -13.94
N ARG A 94 7.60 15.14 -14.42
CA ARG A 94 8.14 16.23 -13.56
C ARG A 94 7.05 16.89 -12.71
N ASN A 95 5.86 17.02 -13.28
CA ASN A 95 4.69 17.62 -12.63
C ASN A 95 3.70 16.54 -12.12
N GLY A 96 4.16 15.29 -11.94
CA GLY A 96 3.36 14.15 -11.47
C GLY A 96 3.99 13.47 -10.26
N ILE A 97 3.81 12.16 -10.16
CA ILE A 97 4.40 11.30 -9.11
C ILE A 97 5.94 11.28 -9.22
N GLY A 98 6.47 11.40 -10.44
CA GLY A 98 7.90 11.35 -10.73
C GLY A 98 8.45 9.94 -10.63
N CYS A 99 9.74 9.86 -10.33
CA CYS A 99 10.43 8.59 -10.12
C CYS A 99 10.89 8.48 -8.68
N SER A 100 10.49 7.39 -8.02
CA SER A 100 10.93 7.01 -6.68
C SER A 100 11.68 5.69 -6.74
N PRO A 101 12.69 5.46 -5.90
CA PRO A 101 13.39 4.18 -5.88
C PRO A 101 12.40 3.06 -5.55
N LYS A 102 12.39 2.00 -6.36
CA LYS A 102 11.74 0.74 -6.01
C LYS A 102 12.35 0.31 -4.70
N VAL A 103 11.57 0.32 -3.64
CA VAL A 103 11.99 -0.34 -2.41
C VAL A 103 12.01 -1.82 -2.76
N VAL A 104 13.17 -2.31 -3.21
CA VAL A 104 13.44 -3.73 -3.33
C VAL A 104 13.48 -4.24 -1.91
N MET A 105 12.29 -4.42 -1.34
CA MET A 105 12.12 -5.33 -0.23
C MET A 105 12.52 -6.68 -0.82
N PRO A 106 13.55 -7.35 -0.27
CA PRO A 106 13.92 -8.65 -0.79
C PRO A 106 12.68 -9.52 -0.72
N HIS A 107 12.28 -10.03 -1.87
CA HIS A 107 11.28 -11.06 -1.99
C HIS A 107 11.72 -12.21 -1.06
N HIS A 108 11.03 -12.32 0.08
CA HIS A 108 11.24 -13.26 1.18
C HIS A 108 12.57 -13.18 1.95
N GLN A 109 12.59 -12.38 3.01
CA GLN A 109 13.04 -12.90 4.30
C GLN A 109 11.88 -12.95 5.30
N SER A 110 11.07 -14.00 5.11
CA SER A 110 10.74 -14.93 6.19
C SER A 110 10.23 -14.34 7.50
N PHE A 111 8.97 -13.91 7.53
CA PHE A 111 8.19 -14.26 8.71
C PHE A 111 7.79 -15.73 8.58
N SER A 112 8.73 -16.62 8.86
CA SER A 112 8.45 -18.06 8.85
C SER A 112 7.38 -18.30 9.91
N VAL A 113 6.19 -18.77 9.50
CA VAL A 113 5.06 -19.07 10.41
C VAL A 113 5.51 -19.98 11.57
N ALA A 114 6.55 -20.79 11.34
CA ALA A 114 7.23 -21.58 12.35
C ALA A 114 7.77 -20.75 13.53
N VAL A 115 8.32 -19.54 13.30
CA VAL A 115 8.87 -18.68 14.36
C VAL A 115 7.77 -18.17 15.28
N VAL A 116 6.59 -17.82 14.74
CA VAL A 116 5.42 -17.43 15.55
C VAL A 116 4.89 -18.60 16.35
N ALA A 117 4.74 -19.76 15.71
CA ALA A 117 4.23 -20.96 16.34
C ALA A 117 5.12 -21.40 17.51
N LEU A 118 6.44 -21.32 17.35
CA LEU A 118 7.40 -21.61 18.41
C LEU A 118 7.31 -20.60 19.56
N GLY A 119 7.16 -19.30 19.25
CA GLY A 119 6.99 -18.26 20.27
C GLY A 119 5.74 -18.44 21.12
N ILE A 120 4.60 -18.77 20.50
CA ILE A 120 3.34 -19.04 21.22
C ILE A 120 3.49 -20.30 22.10
N GLY A 121 4.11 -21.36 21.58
CA GLY A 121 4.32 -22.60 22.33
C GLY A 121 5.15 -22.41 23.60
N VAL A 122 6.27 -21.69 23.51
CA VAL A 122 7.14 -21.39 24.67
C VAL A 122 6.42 -20.49 25.68
N GLY A 123 5.67 -19.49 25.20
CA GLY A 123 4.90 -18.58 26.06
C GLY A 123 3.80 -19.28 26.86
N VAL A 124 3.08 -20.21 26.24
CA VAL A 124 2.05 -21.02 26.91
C VAL A 124 2.69 -21.94 27.94
N LEU A 125 3.80 -22.61 27.59
CA LEU A 125 4.51 -23.49 28.52
C LEU A 125 5.01 -22.73 29.75
N PHE A 126 5.62 -21.56 29.55
CA PHE A 126 6.09 -20.71 30.65
C PHE A 126 4.93 -20.25 31.54
N SER A 127 3.83 -19.79 30.93
CA SER A 127 2.62 -19.41 31.67
C SER A 127 2.06 -20.56 32.51
N LEU A 128 2.00 -21.78 31.98
CA LEU A 128 1.53 -22.96 32.71
C LEU A 128 2.47 -23.35 33.86
N LEU A 129 3.79 -23.26 33.67
CA LEU A 129 4.77 -23.51 34.72
C LEU A 129 4.64 -22.48 35.85
N CYS A 130 4.52 -21.19 35.51
CA CYS A 130 4.29 -20.13 36.48
C CYS A 130 2.97 -20.35 37.26
N LEU A 131 1.87 -20.67 36.56
CA LEU A 131 0.60 -20.96 37.21
C LEU A 131 0.68 -22.19 38.11
N SER A 132 1.38 -23.24 37.70
CA SER A 132 1.60 -24.45 38.50
C SER A 132 2.43 -24.15 39.76
N TRP A 133 3.51 -23.38 39.62
CA TRP A 133 4.34 -22.93 40.76
C TRP A 133 3.55 -22.07 41.74
N VAL A 134 2.78 -21.10 41.24
CA VAL A 134 1.89 -20.28 42.08
C VAL A 134 0.84 -21.15 42.76
N TYR A 135 0.21 -22.07 42.03
CA TYR A 135 -0.78 -23.00 42.57
C TYR A 135 -0.18 -23.88 43.67
N MET A 136 0.98 -24.48 43.45
CA MET A 136 1.68 -25.30 44.44
C MET A 136 2.07 -24.48 45.66
N GLY A 137 2.59 -23.26 45.48
CA GLY A 137 2.91 -22.36 46.58
C GLY A 137 1.67 -21.95 47.40
N LEU A 138 0.55 -21.66 46.75
CA LEU A 138 -0.72 -21.38 47.43
C LEU A 138 -1.27 -22.62 48.14
N ARG A 139 -1.14 -23.80 47.52
CA ARG A 139 -1.56 -25.09 48.09
C ARG A 139 -0.76 -25.43 49.33
N GLU A 140 0.56 -25.27 49.30
CA GLU A 140 1.43 -25.49 50.46
C GLU A 140 1.11 -24.51 51.59
N ARG A 141 0.86 -23.23 51.27
CA ARG A 141 0.42 -22.25 52.26
C ARG A 141 -0.93 -22.61 52.87
N LYS A 142 -1.89 -23.07 52.06
CA LYS A 142 -3.21 -23.51 52.54
C LYS A 142 -3.13 -24.78 53.39
N LEU A 143 -2.32 -25.77 52.99
CA LEU A 143 -2.03 -26.97 53.77
C LEU A 143 -1.34 -26.63 55.10
N THR A 144 -0.41 -25.68 55.09
CA THR A 144 0.28 -25.22 56.31
C THR A 144 -0.68 -24.46 57.23
N ALA A 145 -1.59 -23.64 56.67
CA ALA A 145 -2.62 -22.95 57.42
C ALA A 145 -3.63 -23.94 58.04
N GLU A 146 -4.14 -24.90 57.26
CA GLU A 146 -5.05 -25.95 57.74
C GLU A 146 -4.36 -26.87 58.74
N LYS A 147 -3.08 -27.21 58.54
CA LYS A 147 -2.27 -27.95 59.53
C LYS A 147 -2.07 -27.16 60.81
N SER A 148 -1.95 -25.82 60.76
CA SER A 148 -1.83 -24.97 61.95
C SER A 148 -3.14 -24.91 62.75
N GLU A 149 -4.29 -24.82 62.07
CA GLU A 149 -5.61 -24.85 62.68
C GLU A 149 -5.94 -26.24 63.24
N ASN A 150 -5.63 -27.30 62.49
CA ASN A 150 -5.78 -28.69 62.91
C ASN A 150 -4.80 -29.05 64.04
N CYS A 151 -3.61 -28.44 64.11
CA CYS A 151 -2.70 -28.52 65.26
C CYS A 151 -3.24 -27.75 66.48
N GLN A 152 -3.96 -26.66 66.29
CA GLN A 152 -4.56 -25.93 67.42
C GLN A 152 -5.81 -26.63 67.96
N GLN A 153 -6.59 -27.30 67.10
CA GLN A 153 -7.74 -28.13 67.50
C GLN A 153 -7.35 -29.52 68.02
N ASN A 154 -6.35 -30.19 67.42
CA ASN A 154 -5.97 -31.58 67.74
C ASN A 154 -4.59 -31.72 68.43
N GLY A 155 -3.77 -30.67 68.47
CA GLY A 155 -2.40 -30.66 69.01
C GLY A 155 -2.32 -30.30 70.48
N GLY A 156 -3.09 -31.02 71.29
CA GLY A 156 -2.89 -31.09 72.73
C GLY A 156 -2.99 -32.51 73.32
N MET A 157 -3.45 -33.52 72.56
CA MET A 157 -3.72 -34.86 73.13
C MET A 157 -2.94 -36.02 72.49
N LEU A 158 -2.35 -35.87 71.31
CA LEU A 158 -1.55 -36.94 70.70
C LEU A 158 -0.13 -37.10 71.28
N MET A 159 0.26 -36.26 72.25
CA MET A 159 1.54 -36.36 72.98
C MET A 159 1.39 -36.67 74.47
N ARG A 160 0.20 -37.11 74.93
CA ARG A 160 -0.01 -37.47 76.36
C ARG A 160 -0.36 -38.94 76.62
N GLU A 161 -0.44 -39.78 75.59
CA GLU A 161 -0.72 -41.22 75.79
C GLU A 161 0.53 -42.12 75.71
N GLN A 162 1.68 -41.59 75.29
CA GLN A 162 2.94 -42.34 75.19
C GLN A 162 3.92 -42.06 76.34
N LEU A 163 3.59 -41.16 77.27
CA LEU A 163 4.43 -40.81 78.43
C LEU A 163 4.20 -41.65 79.70
N PRO A 164 3.02 -42.21 80.03
CA PRO A 164 2.90 -43.04 81.23
C PRO A 164 3.42 -44.47 81.02
N LYS A 165 3.36 -45.03 79.80
CA LYS A 165 3.78 -46.43 79.54
C LYS A 165 5.30 -46.65 79.41
N ARG A 166 6.09 -45.58 79.22
CA ARG A 166 7.58 -45.67 79.20
C ARG A 166 8.21 -45.37 80.55
N ALA A 167 7.47 -44.82 81.52
CA ALA A 167 8.01 -44.50 82.83
C ALA A 167 8.03 -45.70 83.80
N GLU A 168 7.17 -46.72 83.62
CA GLU A 168 7.16 -47.92 84.47
C GLU A 168 8.14 -49.02 84.05
N MET A 169 8.77 -48.92 82.86
CA MET A 169 9.67 -49.97 82.34
C MET A 169 11.17 -49.67 82.59
N LEU A 170 11.49 -48.63 83.37
CA LEU A 170 12.87 -48.21 83.70
C LEU A 170 13.22 -48.30 85.20
N THR A 171 12.34 -48.89 86.03
CA THR A 171 12.57 -49.10 87.47
C THR A 171 12.28 -50.53 87.93
N THR A 172 12.77 -51.54 87.23
CA THR A 172 12.97 -52.90 87.76
C THR A 172 14.16 -53.56 87.09
#